data_AF-A0A959NXR5-F1
#
_entry.id   AF-A0A959NXR5-F1
#
_cell.length_a   1.000
_cell.length_b   1.000
_cell.length_c   1.000
_cell.angle_alpha   90.00
_cell.angle_beta   90.00
_cell.angle_gamma   90.00
#
_symmetry.space_group_name_H-M   'P 1'
#
loop_
_entity.id
_entity.type
_entity.pdbx_description
1 polymer ?
#
loop_
_entity_poly.entity_id
_entity_poly.type
_entity_poly.pdbx_seq_one_letter_code
_entity_poly.pdbx_strand_id
1 'polypeptide(L)' 'MLEHYISLFVKSIFIENMALAFFLGMCTFLAVSKKVETAIGLGIAVIAVQAITIPANNFIYQHVLKEGALAWAGLEKV' A
#
# COMPACT_ATOMS: atom_id res chain seq x y z
N MET A 1 -20.50 -19.25 9.10
CA MET A 1 -19.39 -18.72 9.93
C MET A 1 -18.27 -18.19 9.04
N LEU A 2 -17.52 -19.05 8.33
CA LEU A 2 -16.41 -18.63 7.46
C LEU A 2 -16.79 -17.58 6.40
N GLU A 3 -17.95 -17.75 5.76
CA GLU A 3 -18.47 -16.81 4.75
C GLU A 3 -18.64 -15.38 5.28
N HIS A 4 -19.00 -15.24 6.57
CA HIS A 4 -19.16 -13.93 7.20
C HIS A 4 -17.82 -13.24 7.43
N TYR A 5 -16.80 -13.98 7.87
CA TYR A 5 -15.45 -13.44 8.05
C TYR A 5 -14.78 -13.08 6.73
N ILE A 6 -14.99 -13.87 5.67
CA ILE A 6 -14.46 -13.56 4.33
C ILE A 6 -15.14 -12.32 3.75
N SER A 7 -16.47 -12.22 3.89
CA SER A 7 -17.25 -11.03 3.50
C SER A 7 -16.74 -9.76 4.19
N LEU A 8 -16.52 -9.84 5.51
CA LEU A 8 -15.98 -8.73 6.29
C LEU A 8 -14.57 -8.33 5.83
N PHE A 9 -13.69 -9.32 5.64
CA PHE A 9 -12.32 -9.10 5.18
C PHE A 9 -12.25 -8.37 3.83
N VAL A 10 -13.02 -8.84 2.84
CA VAL A 10 -13.06 -8.22 1.51
C VAL A 10 -13.65 -6.81 1.58
N LYS A 11 -14.72 -6.62 2.36
CA LYS A 11 -15.37 -5.32 2.52
C LYS A 11 -14.44 -4.30 3.18
N SER A 12 -13.75 -4.68 4.26
CA SER A 12 -12.84 -3.78 4.97
C SER A 12 -11.58 -3.41 4.17
N ILE A 13 -11.05 -4.33 3.36
CA ILE A 13 -9.81 -4.07 2.59
C ILE A 13 -10.05 -3.27 1.32
N PHE A 14 -11.13 -3.53 0.58
CA PHE A 14 -11.33 -2.95 -0.75
C PHE A 14 -12.44 -1.90 -0.82
N ILE A 15 -13.48 -2.00 0.01
CA ILE A 15 -14.66 -1.13 -0.08
C ILE A 15 -14.55 0.02 0.93
N GLU A 16 -14.19 -0.30 2.18
CA GLU A 16 -14.13 0.69 3.26
C GLU A 16 -12.72 1.26 3.49
N ASN A 17 -11.70 0.77 2.76
CA ASN A 17 -10.34 1.29 2.87
C ASN A 17 -10.21 2.60 2.10
N MET A 18 -10.38 3.70 2.83
CA MET A 18 -10.31 5.07 2.30
C MET A 18 -8.98 5.37 1.57
N ALA A 19 -7.85 4.80 2.02
CA ALA A 19 -6.55 5.05 1.42
C ALA A 19 -6.43 4.43 0.01
N LEU A 20 -6.89 3.18 -0.16
CA LEU A 20 -6.88 2.52 -1.47
C LEU A 20 -7.97 3.08 -2.40
N ALA A 21 -9.16 3.36 -1.89
CA ALA A 21 -10.29 3.79 -2.71
C ALA A 21 -10.18 5.25 -3.18
N PHE A 22 -9.59 6.14 -2.37
CA PHE A 22 -9.57 7.58 -2.66
C PHE A 22 -8.18 8.17 -2.89
N PHE A 23 -7.09 7.58 -2.38
CA PHE A 23 -5.77 8.20 -2.49
C PHE A 23 -4.84 7.50 -3.47
N LEU A 24 -4.95 6.18 -3.61
CA LEU A 24 -4.10 5.43 -4.53
C LEU A 24 -4.62 5.53 -5.97
N GLY A 25 -4.16 6.56 -6.69
CA GLY A 25 -4.32 6.64 -8.15
C GLY A 25 -5.51 7.43 -8.66
N MET A 26 -6.00 8.47 -7.97
CA MET A 26 -7.06 9.34 -8.52
C MET A 26 -6.73 9.86 -9.93
N CYS A 27 -5.50 10.32 -10.15
CA CYS A 27 -5.08 10.86 -11.44
C CYS A 27 -5.00 9.79 -12.53
N THR A 28 -4.46 8.60 -12.23
CA THR A 28 -4.36 7.50 -13.19
C THR A 28 -5.71 6.81 -13.43
N PHE A 29 -6.57 6.73 -12.42
CA PHE A 29 -7.94 6.23 -12.53
C PHE A 29 -8.79 7.11 -13.43
N LEU A 30 -8.77 8.44 -13.22
CA LEU A 30 -9.51 9.39 -14.08
C LEU A 30 -9.04 9.31 -15.54
N ALA A 31 -7.75 9.10 -15.79
CA ALA A 31 -7.20 8.99 -17.14
C ALA A 31 -7.51 7.66 -17.84
N VAL A 32 -7.54 6.54 -17.09
CA VAL A 32 -7.55 5.17 -17.66
C VAL A 32 -8.90 4.45 -17.50
N SER A 33 -9.86 5.04 -16.80
CA SER A 33 -11.20 4.46 -16.49
C SER A 33 -12.07 4.06 -17.69
N LYS A 34 -11.80 4.59 -18.89
CA LYS A 34 -12.66 4.34 -20.08
C LYS A 34 -12.43 3.00 -20.76
N LYS A 35 -11.28 2.35 -20.56
CA LYS A 35 -10.92 1.07 -21.21
C LYS A 35 -10.52 0.06 -20.14
N VAL A 36 -11.27 -1.05 -20.08
CA VAL A 36 -11.07 -2.11 -19.08
C VAL A 36 -9.69 -2.76 -19.22
N GLU A 37 -9.25 -3.00 -20.45
CA GLU A 37 -7.96 -3.64 -20.75
C GLU A 37 -6.78 -2.83 -20.19
N THR A 38 -6.81 -1.50 -20.32
CA THR A 38 -5.78 -0.61 -19.75
C THR A 38 -5.89 -0.47 -18.24
N ALA A 39 -7.12 -0.51 -17.68
CA ALA A 39 -7.33 -0.45 -16.23
C ALA A 39 -6.77 -1.69 -15.52
N ILE A 40 -6.89 -2.87 -16.13
CA ILE A 40 -6.31 -4.12 -15.61
C ILE A 40 -4.77 -4.02 -15.60
N GLY A 41 -4.17 -3.56 -16.70
CA GLY A 41 -2.71 -3.38 -16.78
C GLY A 41 -2.18 -2.40 -15.73
N LEU A 42 -2.88 -1.27 -15.52
CA LEU A 42 -2.56 -0.30 -14.47
C LEU A 42 -2.67 -0.93 -13.07
N GLY A 43 -3.73 -1.70 -12.81
CA GLY A 43 -3.92 -2.38 -11.52
C GLY A 43 -2.77 -3.33 -11.18
N ILE A 44 -2.33 -4.14 -12.14
CA ILE A 44 -1.20 -5.05 -11.95
C ILE A 44 0.09 -4.27 -11.65
N ALA A 45 0.36 -3.19 -12.38
CA ALA A 45 1.54 -2.36 -12.16
C ALA A 45 1.55 -1.75 -10.74
N VAL A 46 0.40 -1.23 -10.27
CA VAL A 46 0.28 -0.64 -8.94
C VAL A 46 0.48 -1.69 -7.84
N ILE A 47 -0.11 -2.89 -7.98
CA ILE A 47 0.09 -3.98 -7.02
C ILE A 47 1.56 -4.38 -6.94
N ALA A 48 2.25 -4.51 -8.08
CA ALA A 48 3.66 -4.86 -8.13
C ALA A 48 4.55 -3.80 -7.45
N VAL A 49 4.31 -2.52 -7.72
CA VAL A 49 5.07 -1.43 -7.10
C VAL A 49 4.83 -1.40 -5.59
N GLN A 50 3.57 -1.44 -5.14
CA GLN A 50 3.22 -1.43 -3.71
C GLN A 50 3.77 -2.64 -2.96
N ALA A 51 3.79 -3.82 -3.58
CA ALA A 51 4.35 -5.03 -2.99
C ALA A 51 5.85 -4.91 -2.69
N ILE A 52 6.58 -4.07 -3.44
CA ILE A 52 8.01 -3.84 -3.26
C ILE A 52 8.26 -2.64 -2.34
N THR A 53 7.56 -1.53 -2.56
CA THR A 53 7.79 -0.27 -1.83
C THR A 53 7.36 -0.34 -0.39
N ILE A 54 6.28 -1.07 -0.05
CA ILE A 54 5.79 -1.17 1.34
C ILE A 54 6.82 -1.90 2.23
N PRO A 55 7.32 -3.10 1.88
CA PRO A 55 8.36 -3.76 2.67
C PRO A 55 9.66 -2.97 2.72
N ALA A 56 10.08 -2.37 1.59
CA ALA A 56 11.29 -1.55 1.54
C ALA A 56 11.18 -0.33 2.48
N ASN A 57 10.04 0.36 2.47
CA ASN A 57 9.82 1.50 3.35
C ASN A 57 9.72 1.08 4.83
N ASN A 58 9.11 -0.06 5.12
CA ASN A 58 9.09 -0.60 6.48
C ASN A 58 10.50 -0.93 6.98
N PHE A 59 11.35 -1.48 6.13
CA PHE A 59 12.74 -1.76 6.46
C PHE A 59 13.51 -0.47 6.76
N ILE A 60 13.36 0.56 5.92
CA ILE A 60 13.97 1.88 6.14
C ILE A 60 13.47 2.51 7.44
N TYR A 61 12.16 2.46 7.70
CA TYR A 61 11.59 3.01 8.92
C TYR A 61 12.17 2.35 10.17
N GLN A 62 12.25 1.02 10.18
CA GLN A 62 12.76 0.28 11.33
C GLN A 62 14.27 0.45 11.59
N HIS A 63 15.09 0.62 10.54
CA HIS A 63 16.55 0.63 10.66
C HIS A 63 17.19 2.02 10.57
N VAL A 64 16.43 3.03 10.09
CA VAL A 64 16.96 4.37 9.84
C VAL A 64 16.13 5.47 10.50
N LEU A 65 14.80 5.35 10.56
CA LEU A 65 13.96 6.51 10.94
C LEU A 65 13.32 6.41 12.33
N LYS A 66 13.14 5.21 12.86
CA LYS A 66 12.55 4.99 14.18
C LYS A 66 13.51 5.46 15.27
N GLU A 67 13.00 6.05 16.36
CA GLU A 67 13.80 6.47 17.51
C GLU A 67 14.68 5.31 18.02
N GLY A 68 15.99 5.56 18.15
CA GLY A 68 16.97 4.55 18.55
C GLY A 68 17.41 3.58 17.43
N ALA A 69 16.87 3.70 16.21
CA ALA A 69 17.25 2.83 15.10
C ALA A 69 18.69 3.05 14.62
N LEU A 70 19.26 4.25 14.77
CA LEU A 70 20.67 4.53 14.47
C LEU A 70 21.66 4.09 15.56
N ALA A 71 21.22 3.31 16.56
CA ALA A 71 22.13 2.75 17.56
C ALA A 71 23.26 1.91 16.91
N TRP A 72 23.01 1.27 15.75
CA TRP A 72 24.05 0.56 14.99
C TRP A 72 25.11 1.49 14.38
N ALA A 73 24.81 2.78 14.20
CA ALA A 73 25.70 3.81 13.67
C ALA A 73 26.28 4.74 14.77
N GLY A 74 25.98 4.47 16.06
CA GLY A 74 26.51 5.22 17.21
C GLY A 74 25.83 6.56 17.49
N LEU A 75 24.70 6.87 16.85
CA LEU A 75 23.90 8.08 17.08
C LEU A 75 22.66 7.74 17.91
N GLU A 76 22.86 7.42 19.18
CA GLU A 76 21.81 6.94 20.10
C GLU A 76 20.78 8.00 20.54
N LYS A 77 20.97 9.29 20.22
CA LYS A 77 20.13 10.40 20.70
C LYS A 77 19.55 11.28 19.58
N VAL A 78 19.07 10.65 18.51
CA VAL A 78 18.15 11.27 17.52
C VAL A 78 16.92 10.39 17.39
#